data_AF-A0A941ZWI4-F1
#
_entry.id   AF-A0A941ZWI4-F1
#
_cell.length_a   1.000
_cell.length_b   1.000
_cell.length_c   1.000
_cell.angle_alpha   90.00
_cell.angle_beta   90.00
_cell.angle_gamma   90.00
#
_symmetry.space_group_name_H-M   'P 1'
#
loop_
_entity.id
_entity.type
_entity.pdbx_description
1 polymer ?
#
loop_
_entity_poly.entity_id
_entity_poly.type
_entity_poly.pdbx_seq_one_letter_code
_entity_poly.pdbx_strand_id
1 'polypeptide(L)'
;AVEVDYRRGWPLEPFKHDFASWLRAGRAQDRQQGHTRLGPHRADFVPRIAGQSPAEALSRGQQKLLVIALVLAQAELYRRHAGDACILLIDDLPAELDPDNRVRVTRTLAGLDVQSFVTAIEPGLLDAAVWRQARTFQLARGEITATH
;
A
#
# COMPACT_ATOMS: atom_id res chain seq x y z
N ALA A 1 -13.25 0.98 -14.98
CA ALA A 1 -12.31 2.04 -14.56
C ALA A 1 -12.01 1.86 -13.08
N VAL A 2 -10.78 2.18 -12.65
CA VAL A 2 -10.43 2.32 -11.23
C VAL A 2 -10.59 3.79 -10.88
N GLU A 3 -11.38 4.07 -9.86
CA GLU A 3 -11.64 5.40 -9.34
C GLU A 3 -11.15 5.49 -7.90
N VAL A 4 -10.91 6.71 -7.42
CA VAL A 4 -10.52 6.97 -6.05
C VAL A 4 -11.42 8.05 -5.48
N ASP A 5 -12.09 7.71 -4.39
CA ASP A 5 -12.89 8.65 -3.60
C ASP A 5 -12.06 9.09 -2.37
N TYR A 6 -11.63 10.35 -2.36
CA TYR A 6 -10.95 10.93 -1.20
C TYR A 6 -11.97 11.59 -0.27
N ARG A 7 -12.10 11.02 0.93
CA ARG A 7 -12.94 11.55 2.00
C ARG A 7 -12.03 12.27 2.96
N ARG A 8 -12.12 13.59 3.05
CA ARG A 8 -11.26 14.37 3.96
C ARG A 8 -11.57 14.20 5.46
N GLY A 9 -12.70 13.59 5.83
CA GLY A 9 -13.13 13.43 7.22
C GLY A 9 -14.01 14.57 7.78
N TRP A 10 -14.42 15.52 6.93
CA TRP A 10 -15.45 16.52 7.23
C TRP A 10 -16.15 16.98 5.94
N PRO A 11 -17.37 17.54 6.01
CA PRO A 11 -18.13 17.91 4.82
C PRO A 11 -17.43 18.96 3.96
N LEU A 12 -17.52 18.78 2.64
CA LEU A 12 -17.10 19.78 1.64
C LEU A 12 -18.14 20.88 1.46
N GLU A 13 -19.40 20.60 1.77
CA GLU A 13 -20.54 21.50 1.58
C GLU A 13 -21.34 21.75 2.87
N PRO A 14 -21.99 22.93 2.99
CA PRO A 14 -21.92 24.07 2.08
C PRO A 14 -20.67 24.91 2.36
N PHE A 15 -20.13 25.53 1.30
CA PHE A 15 -18.99 26.46 1.24
C PHE A 15 -18.96 27.61 2.29
N LYS A 16 -19.94 27.70 3.20
CA LYS A 16 -20.06 28.71 4.26
C LYS A 16 -19.26 28.40 5.53
N HIS A 17 -18.80 27.17 5.70
CA HIS A 17 -18.09 26.75 6.92
C HIS A 17 -16.66 26.34 6.60
N ASP A 18 -15.70 27.11 7.10
CA ASP A 18 -14.31 26.66 7.18
C ASP A 18 -14.19 25.47 8.15
N PHE A 19 -13.05 24.79 8.12
CA PHE A 19 -12.81 23.66 9.02
C PHE A 19 -12.98 24.04 10.50
N ALA A 20 -12.58 25.25 10.88
CA ALA A 20 -12.77 25.76 12.24
C ALA A 20 -14.26 25.87 12.61
N SER A 21 -15.12 26.29 11.68
CA SER A 21 -16.57 26.35 11.90
C SER A 21 -17.19 24.97 12.12
N TRP A 22 -16.74 23.95 11.38
CA TRP A 22 -17.16 22.57 11.62
C TRP A 22 -16.77 22.08 13.02
N LEU A 23 -15.55 22.36 13.46
CA LEU A 23 -15.09 22.03 14.81
C LEU A 23 -15.86 22.79 15.90
N ARG A 24 -16.19 24.07 15.66
CA ARG A 24 -17.00 24.87 16.61
C ARG A 24 -18.42 24.30 16.72
N ALA A 25 -19.06 24.01 15.60
CA ALA A 25 -20.42 23.46 15.56
C ALA A 25 -20.51 22.07 16.22
N GLY A 26 -19.49 21.22 16.03
CA GLY A 26 -19.44 19.87 16.60
C GLY A 26 -19.04 19.79 18.08
N ARG A 27 -18.58 20.88 18.70
CA ARG A 27 -17.91 20.87 20.01
C ARG A 27 -18.73 20.25 21.13
N ALA A 28 -20.03 20.51 21.19
CA ALA A 28 -20.91 19.92 22.21
C ALA A 28 -21.02 18.39 22.06
N GLN A 29 -21.12 17.91 20.82
CA GLN A 29 -21.21 16.49 20.51
C GLN A 29 -19.87 15.78 20.72
N ASP A 30 -18.76 16.41 20.32
CA ASP A 30 -17.40 15.90 20.58
C ASP A 30 -17.16 15.75 22.10
N ARG A 31 -17.61 16.74 22.90
CA ARG A 31 -17.52 16.66 24.36
C ARG A 31 -18.36 15.51 24.94
N GLN A 32 -19.54 15.26 24.39
CA GLN A 32 -20.38 14.13 24.81
C GLN A 32 -19.75 12.77 24.47
N GLN A 33 -19.09 12.67 23.30
CA GLN A 33 -18.45 11.42 22.85
C GLN A 33 -17.01 11.23 23.36
N GLY A 34 -16.42 12.25 23.98
CA GLY A 34 -15.06 12.21 24.52
C GLY A 34 -13.94 12.24 23.47
N HIS A 35 -14.24 12.51 22.20
CA HIS A 35 -13.25 12.58 21.12
C HIS A 35 -13.73 13.48 19.98
N THR A 36 -12.78 14.03 19.21
CA THR A 36 -13.09 14.86 18.03
C THR A 36 -13.62 14.00 16.89
N ARG A 37 -14.83 14.31 16.41
CA ARG A 37 -15.49 13.53 15.35
C ARG A 37 -15.11 13.93 13.94
N LEU A 38 -14.77 15.20 13.71
CA LEU A 38 -14.48 15.74 12.38
C LEU A 38 -13.02 16.17 12.28
N GLY A 39 -12.35 15.81 11.20
CA GLY A 39 -10.96 16.21 10.96
C GLY A 39 -10.18 15.23 10.10
N PRO A 40 -8.92 15.56 9.79
CA PRO A 40 -8.08 14.76 8.88
C PRO A 40 -7.77 13.36 9.42
N HIS A 41 -7.87 13.14 10.73
CA HIS A 41 -7.79 11.80 11.34
C HIS A 41 -8.96 10.88 10.97
N ARG A 42 -10.04 11.43 10.40
CA ARG A 42 -11.15 10.67 9.81
C ARG A 42 -11.07 10.62 8.29
N ALA A 43 -9.98 11.13 7.70
CA ALA A 43 -9.80 11.07 6.27
C ALA A 43 -9.63 9.62 5.82
N ASP A 44 -10.10 9.33 4.61
CA ASP A 44 -10.05 8.01 4.01
C ASP A 44 -9.80 8.12 2.50
N PHE A 45 -9.10 7.13 1.97
CA PHE A 45 -8.78 6.98 0.56
C PHE A 45 -9.45 5.69 0.09
N VAL A 46 -10.56 5.82 -0.63
CA VAL A 46 -11.42 4.67 -0.97
C VAL A 46 -11.31 4.35 -2.46
N PRO A 47 -10.52 3.33 -2.86
CA PRO A 47 -10.51 2.87 -4.24
C PRO A 47 -11.88 2.26 -4.59
N ARG A 48 -12.36 2.51 -5.80
CA ARG A 48 -13.58 1.94 -6.38
C ARG A 48 -13.27 1.25 -7.69
N ILE A 49 -13.83 0.06 -7.87
CA ILE A 49 -13.66 -0.74 -9.08
C ILE A 49 -15.05 -0.87 -9.71
N ALA A 50 -15.24 -0.25 -10.87
CA ALA A 50 -16.55 -0.20 -11.55
C ALA A 50 -17.70 0.25 -10.62
N GLY A 51 -17.43 1.26 -9.78
CA GLY A 51 -18.40 1.83 -8.83
C GLY A 51 -18.53 1.08 -7.50
N GLN A 52 -18.01 -0.14 -7.38
CA GLN A 52 -18.10 -0.98 -6.18
C GLN A 52 -16.87 -0.87 -5.30
N SER A 53 -16.98 -1.30 -4.03
CA SER A 53 -15.82 -1.42 -3.15
C SER A 53 -14.89 -2.54 -3.62
N PRO A 54 -13.58 -2.51 -3.27
CA PRO A 54 -12.67 -3.60 -3.62
C PRO A 54 -13.10 -4.94 -3.02
N ALA A 55 -13.72 -4.91 -1.83
CA ALA A 55 -14.22 -6.10 -1.16
C ALA A 55 -15.34 -6.80 -1.95
N GLU A 56 -16.17 -6.04 -2.64
CA GLU A 56 -17.29 -6.54 -3.45
C GLU A 56 -16.85 -6.92 -4.87
N ALA A 57 -15.94 -6.13 -5.46
CA ALA A 57 -15.58 -6.25 -6.87
C ALA A 57 -14.44 -7.24 -7.15
N LEU A 58 -13.57 -7.50 -6.17
CA LEU A 58 -12.32 -8.23 -6.39
C LEU A 58 -12.28 -9.52 -5.56
N SER A 59 -11.71 -10.57 -6.15
CA SER A 59 -11.34 -11.77 -5.39
C SER A 59 -10.27 -11.47 -4.34
N ARG A 60 -10.08 -12.35 -3.34
CA ARG A 60 -9.04 -12.18 -2.33
C ARG A 60 -7.64 -11.99 -2.94
N GLY A 61 -7.29 -12.77 -3.96
CA GLY A 61 -5.99 -12.62 -4.65
C GLY A 61 -5.86 -11.26 -5.36
N GLN A 62 -6.93 -10.79 -5.99
CA GLN A 62 -6.95 -9.47 -6.64
C GLN A 62 -6.89 -8.32 -5.63
N GLN A 63 -7.50 -8.46 -4.45
CA GLN A 63 -7.38 -7.47 -3.38
C GLN A 63 -5.94 -7.35 -2.89
N LYS A 64 -5.23 -8.48 -2.75
CA LYS A 64 -3.80 -8.46 -2.39
C LYS A 64 -2.95 -7.80 -3.46
N LEU A 65 -3.20 -8.10 -4.73
CA LEU A 65 -2.56 -7.40 -5.84
C LEU A 65 -2.82 -5.89 -5.83
N LEU A 66 -4.04 -5.47 -5.50
CA LEU A 66 -4.37 -4.05 -5.38
C LEU A 66 -3.54 -3.39 -4.27
N VAL A 67 -3.40 -4.03 -3.11
CA VAL A 67 -2.56 -3.52 -2.01
C VAL A 67 -1.10 -3.39 -2.45
N ILE A 68 -0.55 -4.42 -3.10
CA ILE A 68 0.82 -4.36 -3.64
C ILE A 68 0.94 -3.23 -4.64
N ALA A 69 0.01 -3.10 -5.60
CA ALA A 69 0.03 -2.03 -6.58
C ALA A 69 -0.01 -0.64 -5.94
N LEU A 70 -0.76 -0.44 -4.85
CA LEU A 70 -0.79 0.82 -4.10
C LEU A 70 0.56 1.13 -3.44
N VAL A 71 1.22 0.13 -2.83
CA VAL A 71 2.56 0.29 -2.23
C VAL A 71 3.60 0.66 -3.31
N LEU A 72 3.56 -0.01 -4.47
CA LEU A 72 4.48 0.30 -5.57
C LEU A 72 4.21 1.68 -6.17
N ALA A 73 2.94 2.06 -6.31
CA ALA A 73 2.55 3.40 -6.75
C ALA A 73 3.02 4.48 -5.76
N GLN A 74 2.97 4.20 -4.46
CA GLN A 74 3.48 5.10 -3.42
C GLN A 74 5.00 5.26 -3.51
N ALA A 75 5.75 4.18 -3.73
CA ALA A 75 7.20 4.22 -3.89
C ALA A 75 7.61 5.05 -5.13
N GLU A 76 6.90 4.87 -6.23
CA GLU A 76 7.11 5.66 -7.45
C GLU A 76 6.73 7.14 -7.25
N LEU A 77 5.63 7.42 -6.54
CA LEU A 77 5.22 8.77 -6.19
C LEU A 77 6.27 9.47 -5.31
N TYR A 78 6.79 8.75 -4.32
CA TYR A 78 7.89 9.22 -3.47
C TYR A 78 9.09 9.59 -4.32
N ARG A 79 9.53 8.70 -5.21
CA ARG A 79 10.69 8.94 -6.09
C ARG A 79 10.57 10.21 -6.91
N ARG A 80 9.38 10.46 -7.46
CA ARG A 80 9.11 11.68 -8.24
C ARG A 80 9.16 12.97 -7.41
N HIS A 81 8.82 12.90 -6.12
CA HIS A 81 8.78 14.07 -5.24
C HIS A 81 10.12 14.31 -4.52
N ALA A 82 10.76 13.26 -4.04
CA ALA A 82 12.02 13.33 -3.31
C ALA A 82 13.23 13.47 -4.24
N GLY A 83 13.12 12.99 -5.49
CA GLY A 83 14.22 12.96 -6.45
C GLY A 83 15.13 11.74 -6.33
N ASP A 84 14.86 10.83 -5.38
CA ASP A 84 15.58 9.59 -5.16
C ASP A 84 14.64 8.40 -4.86
N ALA A 85 15.13 7.18 -5.05
CA ALA A 85 14.34 5.98 -4.79
C ALA A 85 14.44 5.55 -3.32
N CYS A 86 13.32 5.15 -2.70
CA CYS A 86 13.34 4.55 -1.38
C CYS A 86 13.91 3.12 -1.40
N ILE A 87 14.17 2.51 -0.24
CA ILE A 87 14.42 1.06 -0.16
C ILE A 87 13.07 0.35 0.06
N LEU A 88 12.76 -0.65 -0.76
CA LEU A 88 11.60 -1.50 -0.55
C LEU A 88 11.96 -2.70 0.33
N LEU A 89 11.18 -2.89 1.39
CA LEU A 89 11.25 -4.08 2.24
C LEU A 89 9.94 -4.85 2.07
N ILE A 90 10.03 -6.08 1.58
CA ILE A 90 8.88 -6.92 1.26
C ILE A 90 9.00 -8.21 2.04
N ASP A 91 8.19 -8.32 3.08
CA ASP A 91 8.19 -9.49 3.95
C ASP A 91 7.26 -10.58 3.41
N ASP A 92 7.76 -11.81 3.36
CA ASP A 92 7.12 -13.05 2.96
C ASP A 92 6.25 -12.93 1.70
N LEU A 93 6.83 -12.34 0.64
CA LEU A 93 6.13 -12.05 -0.61
C LEU A 93 5.34 -13.26 -1.17
N PRO A 94 5.86 -14.50 -1.15
CA PRO A 94 5.12 -15.64 -1.70
C PRO A 94 3.90 -16.08 -0.89
N ALA A 95 3.89 -15.89 0.43
CA ALA A 95 2.79 -16.36 1.28
C ALA A 95 1.47 -15.66 0.94
N GLU A 96 1.57 -14.44 0.39
CA GLU A 96 0.41 -13.65 0.05
C GLU A 96 -0.16 -13.96 -1.34
N LEU A 97 0.57 -14.66 -2.22
CA LEU A 97 0.24 -14.73 -3.65
C LEU A 97 0.16 -16.15 -4.19
N ASP A 98 -0.75 -16.39 -5.12
CA ASP A 98 -0.74 -17.59 -5.97
C ASP A 98 0.40 -17.54 -7.01
N PRO A 99 0.78 -18.67 -7.64
CA PRO A 99 1.94 -18.74 -8.53
C PRO A 99 1.93 -17.71 -9.67
N ASP A 100 0.79 -17.49 -10.31
CA ASP A 100 0.68 -16.54 -11.43
C ASP A 100 0.89 -15.10 -10.94
N ASN A 101 0.32 -14.77 -9.78
CA ASN A 101 0.47 -13.46 -9.17
C ASN A 101 1.89 -13.21 -8.66
N ARG A 102 2.59 -14.23 -8.15
CA ARG A 102 4.02 -14.13 -7.81
C ARG A 102 4.83 -13.70 -9.03
N VAL A 103 4.66 -14.35 -10.18
CA VAL A 103 5.39 -13.98 -11.41
C VAL A 103 5.10 -12.54 -11.81
N ARG A 104 3.83 -12.12 -11.78
CA ARG A 104 3.43 -10.74 -12.12
C ARG A 104 4.07 -9.71 -11.20
N VAL A 105 4.02 -9.95 -9.88
CA VAL A 105 4.54 -9.03 -8.88
C VAL A 105 6.07 -8.96 -8.94
N THR A 106 6.75 -10.10 -8.98
CA THR A 106 8.21 -10.19 -9.08
C THR A 106 8.73 -9.47 -10.33
N ARG A 107 8.08 -9.64 -11.49
CA ARG A 107 8.42 -8.91 -12.71
C ARG A 107 8.18 -7.40 -12.59
N THR A 108 7.10 -7.01 -11.93
CA THR A 108 6.80 -5.58 -11.70
C THR A 108 7.88 -4.96 -10.81
N LEU A 109 8.26 -5.63 -9.73
CA LEU A 109 9.35 -5.23 -8.84
C LEU A 109 10.69 -5.12 -9.57
N ALA A 110 11.02 -6.10 -10.42
CA ALA A 110 12.25 -6.09 -11.22
C ALA A 110 12.32 -4.92 -12.22
N GLY A 111 11.17 -4.38 -12.63
CA GLY A 111 11.08 -3.22 -13.50
C GLY A 111 11.12 -1.88 -12.77
N LEU A 112 11.07 -1.86 -11.44
CA LEU A 112 11.24 -0.65 -10.65
C LEU A 112 12.73 -0.36 -10.46
N ASP A 113 13.10 0.89 -10.69
CA ASP A 113 14.46 1.38 -10.44
C ASP A 113 14.62 1.69 -8.95
N VAL A 114 14.59 0.64 -8.12
CA VAL A 114 14.51 0.72 -6.66
C VAL A 114 15.24 -0.47 -6.02
N GLN A 115 16.02 -0.22 -4.96
CA GLN A 115 16.62 -1.30 -4.19
C GLN A 115 15.55 -2.01 -3.37
N SER A 116 15.46 -3.34 -3.52
CA SER A 116 14.44 -4.16 -2.85
C SER A 116 15.07 -5.29 -2.04
N PHE A 117 14.59 -5.49 -0.82
CA PHE A 117 14.82 -6.68 0.00
C PHE A 117 13.52 -7.47 0.06
N VAL A 118 13.57 -8.74 -0.34
CA VAL A 118 12.42 -9.63 -0.37
C VAL A 118 12.74 -10.86 0.46
N THR A 119 11.87 -11.20 1.40
CA THR A 119 11.97 -12.46 2.15
C THR A 119 11.02 -13.50 1.56
N ALA A 120 11.44 -14.76 1.64
CA ALA A 120 10.67 -15.92 1.21
C ALA A 120 11.12 -17.13 2.02
N ILE A 121 10.19 -18.04 2.30
CA ILE A 121 10.49 -19.28 3.03
C ILE A 121 11.32 -20.28 2.21
N GLU A 122 11.25 -20.22 0.88
CA GLU A 122 11.97 -21.14 -0.02
C GLU A 122 12.44 -20.42 -1.30
N PRO A 123 13.67 -20.70 -1.79
CA PRO A 123 14.23 -20.07 -2.99
C PRO A 123 13.41 -20.26 -4.29
N GLY A 124 12.61 -21.33 -4.37
CA GLY A 124 11.83 -21.66 -5.57
C GLY A 124 10.47 -20.95 -5.68
N LEU A 125 10.07 -20.17 -4.67
CA LEU A 125 8.77 -19.52 -4.65
C LEU A 125 8.74 -18.20 -5.42
N LEU A 126 9.90 -17.64 -5.72
CA LEU A 126 10.06 -16.40 -6.48
C LEU A 126 10.74 -16.71 -7.81
N ASP A 127 10.30 -16.02 -8.86
CA ASP A 127 10.97 -16.05 -10.16
C ASP A 127 12.29 -15.26 -10.08
N ALA A 128 13.33 -15.86 -9.48
CA ALA A 128 14.62 -15.19 -9.29
C ALA A 128 15.29 -14.80 -10.62
N ALA A 129 14.89 -15.41 -11.74
CA ALA A 129 15.48 -15.13 -13.05
C ALA A 129 15.23 -13.70 -13.53
N VAL A 130 14.16 -13.03 -13.07
CA VAL A 130 13.93 -11.61 -13.40
C VAL A 130 14.90 -10.67 -12.68
N TRP A 131 15.49 -11.10 -11.57
CA TRP A 131 16.42 -10.30 -10.76
C TRP A 131 17.88 -10.69 -11.01
N ARG A 132 18.37 -10.42 -12.22
CA ARG A 132 19.73 -10.81 -12.65
C ARG A 132 20.87 -10.31 -11.75
N GLN A 133 20.66 -9.25 -10.98
CA GLN A 133 21.66 -8.66 -10.08
C GLN A 133 21.37 -8.92 -8.59
N ALA A 134 20.32 -9.69 -8.27
CA ALA A 134 19.99 -9.98 -6.89
C ALA A 134 21.07 -10.84 -6.24
N ARG A 135 21.33 -10.55 -4.96
CA ARG A 135 22.08 -11.43 -4.07
C ARG A 135 21.10 -12.14 -3.16
N THR A 136 21.33 -13.43 -2.98
CA THR A 136 20.53 -14.28 -2.10
C THR A 136 21.28 -14.48 -0.80
N PHE A 137 20.53 -14.37 0.30
CA PHE A 137 21.01 -14.60 1.65
C PHE A 137 20.11 -15.63 2.31
N GLN A 138 20.72 -16.54 3.06
CA GLN A 138 20.01 -17.48 3.91
C GLN A 138 20.09 -17.00 5.36
N LEU A 139 18.94 -16.90 6.02
CA LEU A 139 18.83 -16.63 7.45
C LEU A 139 18.56 -17.96 8.18
N ALA A 140 19.45 -18.34 9.09
CA ALA A 140 19.27 -19.53 9.92
C ALA A 140 19.78 -19.27 11.34
N ARG A 141 18.96 -19.55 12.37
CA ARG A 141 19.31 -19.38 13.79
C ARG A 141 19.82 -17.96 14.15
N GLY A 142 19.31 -16.94 13.47
CA GLY A 142 19.71 -15.54 13.67
C GLY A 142 20.97 -15.13 12.92
N GLU A 143 21.59 -16.02 12.15
CA GLU A 143 22.77 -15.73 11.34
C GLU A 143 22.40 -15.62 9.84
N ILE A 144 22.96 -14.61 9.17
CA ILE A 144 22.76 -14.36 7.74
C ILE A 144 24.02 -14.79 6.99
N THR A 145 23.88 -15.70 6.03
CA THR A 145 24.96 -16.17 5.16
C THR A 145 24.61 -15.89 3.70
N ALA A 146 25.54 -15.30 2.95
CA ALA A 146 25.38 -15.12 1.50
C ALA A 146 25.47 -16.48 0.80
N THR A 147 24.49 -16.80 -0.04
CA THR A 147 24.46 -18.07 -0.79
C THR A 147 24.91 -17.88 -2.23
N HIS A 148 24.40 -16.86 -2.94
CA HIS A 148 24.77 -16.52 -4.33
C HIS A 148 24.61 -15.02 -4.59
#